data_AF-A0A9P5PDY8-F1
#
_entry.id   AF-A0A9P5PDY8-F1
#
_cell.length_a   1.000
_cell.length_b   1.000
_cell.length_c   1.000
_cell.angle_alpha   90.00
_cell.angle_beta   90.00
_cell.angle_gamma   90.00
#
_symmetry.space_group_name_H-M   'P 1'
#
loop_
_entity.id
_entity.type
_entity.pdbx_description
1 polymer ?
#
loop_
_entity_poly.entity_id
_entity_poly.type
_entity_poly.pdbx_seq_one_letter_code
_entity_poly.pdbx_strand_id
1 'polypeptide(L)' 'TLKHFILRKQVLDLYRQAARACKAIPDHSTRRETLRWIRDEFERNKDLTDVVDIEEKLKLGRRELKR' A
#
# COMPACT_ATOMS: atom_id res chain seq x y z
N THR A 1 -3.79 -19.21 5.34
CA THR A 1 -3.65 -19.44 6.80
C THR A 1 -4.15 -18.23 7.59
N LEU A 2 -4.37 -18.33 8.90
CA LEU A 2 -4.75 -17.18 9.75
C LEU A 2 -3.76 -16.00 9.61
N LYS A 3 -2.46 -16.30 9.50
CA LYS A 3 -1.43 -15.29 9.30
C LYS A 3 -1.65 -14.48 8.02
N HIS A 4 -1.94 -15.14 6.89
CA HIS A 4 -2.27 -14.47 5.63
C HIS A 4 -3.52 -13.59 5.73
N PHE A 5 -4.54 -14.02 6.49
CA PHE A 5 -5.74 -13.21 6.72
C PHE A 5 -5.42 -11.90 7.45
N ILE A 6 -4.62 -11.98 8.51
CA ILE A 6 -4.16 -10.80 9.25
C ILE A 6 -3.31 -9.88 8.37
N LEU A 7 -2.35 -10.45 7.63
CA LEU A 7 -1.49 -9.68 6.73
C LEU A 7 -2.29 -8.99 5.62
N ARG A 8 -3.28 -9.67 5.01
CA ARG A 8 -4.17 -9.07 4.02
C ARG A 8 -4.90 -7.85 4.57
N LYS A 9 -5.39 -7.92 5.82
CA LYS A 9 -6.02 -6.76 6.48
C LYS A 9 -5.02 -5.60 6.60
N GLN A 10 -3.80 -5.88 7.05
CA GLN A 10 -2.75 -4.85 7.20
C GLN A 10 -2.35 -4.21 5.86
N VAL A 11 -2.26 -4.99 4.78
CA VAL A 11 -1.99 -4.49 3.42
C VAL A 11 -3.10 -3.55 2.96
N LEU A 12 -4.37 -3.94 3.15
CA LEU A 12 -5.50 -3.09 2.79
C LEU A 12 -5.56 -1.80 3.62
N ASP A 13 -5.21 -1.87 4.91
CA ASP A 13 -5.14 -0.69 5.77
C ASP A 13 -4.04 0.26 5.33
N LEU A 14 -2.86 -0.25 4.96
CA LEU A 14 -1.77 0.56 4.41
C LEU A 14 -2.17 1.21 3.09
N TYR A 15 -2.78 0.46 2.16
CA TYR A 15 -3.28 1.01 0.89
C TYR A 15 -4.27 2.15 1.11
N ARG A 16 -5.24 1.99 2.02
CA ARG A 16 -6.21 3.05 2.34
C ARG A 16 -5.56 4.27 2.95
N GLN A 17 -4.53 4.10 3.79
CA GLN A 17 -3.78 5.22 4.36
C GLN A 17 -3.03 5.99 3.26
N ALA A 18 -2.34 5.28 2.37
CA ALA A 18 -1.65 5.87 1.22
C ALA A 18 -2.61 6.63 0.30
N ALA A 19 -3.76 6.04 -0.04
CA ALA A 19 -4.78 6.69 -0.85
C ALA A 19 -5.40 7.93 -0.18
N ARG A 20 -5.51 7.95 1.15
CA ARG A 20 -5.97 9.14 1.90
C ARG A 20 -4.92 10.24 1.90
N ALA A 21 -3.63 9.90 2.02
CA ALA A 21 -2.55 10.88 1.96
C ALA A 21 -2.55 11.65 0.62
N CYS A 22 -2.87 10.99 -0.50
CA CYS A 22 -3.02 11.65 -1.79
C CYS A 22 -4.09 12.74 -1.83
N LYS A 23 -5.05 12.77 -0.91
CA LYS A 23 -6.06 13.84 -0.87
C LYS A 23 -5.45 15.22 -0.56
N ALA A 24 -4.27 15.25 0.05
CA ALA A 24 -3.53 16.50 0.31
C ALA A 24 -2.97 17.13 -0.98
N ILE A 25 -2.90 16.39 -2.09
CA ILE A 25 -2.44 16.91 -3.39
C ILE A 25 -3.56 17.80 -3.97
N PRO A 26 -3.32 19.12 -4.16
CA PRO A 26 -4.35 20.03 -4.66
C PRO A 26 -4.67 19.80 -6.14
N ASP A 27 -3.64 19.56 -6.96
CA ASP A 27 -3.81 19.33 -8.39
C ASP A 27 -4.49 17.99 -8.66
N HIS A 28 -5.60 18.04 -9.39
CA HIS A 28 -6.43 16.87 -9.63
C HIS A 28 -5.73 15.84 -10.53
N SER A 29 -4.95 16.29 -11.52
CA SER A 29 -4.26 15.40 -12.44
C SER A 29 -3.17 14.62 -11.72
N THR A 30 -2.31 15.34 -11.00
CA THR A 30 -1.24 14.80 -10.15
C THR A 30 -1.82 13.85 -9.12
N ARG A 31 -2.89 14.23 -8.41
CA ARG A 31 -3.53 13.34 -7.43
C ARG A 31 -3.97 12.02 -8.06
N ARG A 32 -4.59 12.08 -9.24
CA ARG A 32 -5.07 10.88 -9.94
C ARG A 32 -3.90 10.01 -10.41
N GLU A 33 -2.83 10.62 -10.89
CA GLU A 33 -1.61 9.92 -11.28
C GLU A 33 -0.93 9.26 -10.09
N THR A 34 -0.74 9.97 -8.98
CA THR A 34 -0.18 9.40 -7.74
C THR A 34 -1.04 8.26 -7.21
N LEU A 35 -2.36 8.39 -7.20
CA LEU A 35 -3.26 7.30 -6.80
C LEU A 35 -3.14 6.07 -7.71
N ARG A 36 -2.96 6.27 -9.03
CA ARG A 36 -2.73 5.17 -9.98
C ARG A 36 -1.40 4.50 -9.68
N TRP A 37 -0.33 5.28 -9.52
CA TRP A 37 1.00 4.76 -9.19
C TRP A 37 0.99 3.93 -7.90
N ILE A 38 0.33 4.41 -6.84
CA ILE A 38 0.16 3.64 -5.59
C ILE A 38 -0.60 2.34 -5.86
N ARG A 39 -1.70 2.36 -6.59
CA ARG A 39 -2.44 1.13 -6.92
C ARG A 39 -1.54 0.14 -7.65
N ASP A 40 -0.78 0.60 -8.64
CA ASP A 40 0.09 -0.25 -9.44
C ASP A 40 1.20 -0.89 -8.59
N GLU A 41 1.74 -0.19 -7.59
CA GLU A 41 2.69 -0.76 -6.62
C GLU A 41 2.08 -1.91 -5.80
N PHE A 42 0.84 -1.78 -5.34
CA PHE A 42 0.17 -2.84 -4.60
C PHE A 42 -0.19 -4.03 -5.50
N GLU A 43 -0.65 -3.76 -6.73
CA GLU A 43 -0.96 -4.80 -7.72
C GLU A 43 0.29 -5.59 -8.15
N ARG A 44 1.46 -4.94 -8.25
CA ARG A 44 2.75 -5.62 -8.52
C ARG A 44 3.09 -6.71 -7.50
N ASN A 45 2.60 -6.59 -6.26
CA ASN A 45 2.87 -7.53 -5.18
C ASN A 45 1.66 -8.43 -4.86
N LYS A 46 0.60 -8.42 -5.68
CA LYS A 46 -0.66 -9.14 -5.38
C LYS A 46 -0.52 -10.65 -5.26
N ASP A 47 0.44 -11.21 -6.01
CA ASP A 47 0.68 -12.66 -6.10
C ASP A 47 1.76 -13.12 -5.10
N LEU A 48 2.22 -12.22 -4.21
CA LEU A 48 3.18 -12.53 -3.17
C LEU A 48 2.53 -13.43 -2.12
N THR A 49 3.07 -14.64 -1.95
CA THR A 49 2.57 -15.63 -0.99
C THR A 49 3.51 -15.86 0.18
N ASP A 50 4.78 -15.45 0.08
CA ASP A 50 5.71 -15.58 1.20
C ASP A 50 5.37 -14.57 2.30
N VAL A 51 5.18 -15.09 3.50
CA VAL A 51 4.80 -14.31 4.68
C VAL A 51 5.87 -13.31 5.07
N VAL A 52 7.15 -13.69 4.99
CA VAL A 52 8.29 -12.85 5.36
C VAL A 52 8.38 -11.68 4.39
N ASP A 53 8.23 -11.94 3.10
CA ASP A 53 8.25 -10.89 2.07
C ASP A 53 7.09 -9.91 2.25
N ILE A 54 5.88 -10.40 2.55
CA ILE A 54 4.72 -9.54 2.82
C ILE A 54 4.98 -8.65 4.04
N GLU A 55 5.54 -9.21 5.12
CA GLU A 55 5.89 -8.47 6.33
C GLU A 55 6.95 -7.41 6.07
N GLU A 56 7.96 -7.72 5.26
CA GLU A 56 8.99 -6.77 4.86
C GLU A 56 8.42 -5.62 4.02
N LYS A 57 7.62 -5.93 2.99
CA LYS A 57 6.95 -4.91 2.17
C LYS A 57 6.05 -4.01 3.00
N LEU A 58 5.28 -4.57 3.94
CA LEU A 58 4.47 -3.80 4.89
C LEU A 58 5.32 -2.86 5.74
N LYS A 59 6.47 -3.32 6.23
CA LYS A 59 7.40 -2.51 7.03
C LYS A 59 7.98 -1.36 6.21
N LEU A 60 8.39 -1.63 4.97
CA LEU A 60 8.92 -0.62 4.04
C LEU A 60 7.87 0.44 3.72
N GLY A 61 6.68 0.03 3.28
CA GLY A 61 5.62 0.98 2.92
C GLY A 61 5.12 1.83 4.10
N ARG A 62 5.04 1.26 5.31
CA ARG A 62 4.73 2.05 6.53
C ARG A 62 5.80 3.08 6.85
N ARG A 63 7.07 2.78 6.58
CA ARG A 63 8.19 3.72 6.80
C ARG A 63 8.15 4.86 5.79
N GLU A 64 7.84 4.56 4.53
CA GLU A 64 7.70 5.56 3.48
C GLU A 64 6.53 6.51 3.74
N LEU A 65 5.39 6.00 4.19
CA LEU A 65 4.21 6.83 4.48
C LEU A 65 4.36 7.73 5.72
N LYS A 66 5.27 7.39 6.64
CA LYS A 66 5.55 8.19 7.83
C LYS A 66 6.53 9.34 7.58
N ARG A 67 7.25 9.31 6.45
CA ARG A 67 8.11 10.41 6.03
C ARG A 67 7.26 11.52 5.42
#